data_AF-A0A933B7I4-F1
#
_entry.id   AF-A0A933B7I4-F1
#
_cell.length_a   1.000
_cell.length_b   1.000
_cell.length_c   1.000
_cell.angle_alpha   90.00
_cell.angle_beta   90.00
_cell.angle_gamma   90.00
#
_symmetry.space_group_name_H-M   'P 1'
#
loop_
_entity.id
_entity.type
_entity.pdbx_description
1 polymer ?
#
loop_
_entity_poly.entity_id
_entity_poly.type
_entity_poly.pdbx_seq_one_letter_code
_entity_poly.pdbx_strand_id
1 'polypeptide(L)'
;PEVLSRYVAASGASSDRWIFLTGEEEAIQRLCQDGFHLAMGEEGSPEEPITHSSRLVLVDRGGIIRGYYDAADARALTQLRRDAQRLLRHPA
;
A
#
# COMPACT_ATOMS: atom_id res chain seq x y z
N PRO A 1 15.43 7.22 -5.44
CA PRO A 1 16.22 7.13 -4.18
C PRO A 1 16.97 5.81 -4.13
N GLU A 2 18.25 5.80 -3.78
CA GLU A 2 19.13 4.64 -3.95
C GLU A 2 18.63 3.38 -3.22
N VAL A 3 18.19 3.51 -1.97
CA VAL A 3 17.68 2.39 -1.16
C VAL A 3 16.45 1.75 -1.79
N LEU A 4 15.45 2.56 -2.17
CA LEU A 4 14.24 2.06 -2.83
C LEU A 4 14.55 1.45 -4.21
N SER A 5 15.41 2.08 -5.00
CA SER A 5 15.79 1.56 -6.31
C SER A 5 16.43 0.18 -6.22
N ARG A 6 17.30 -0.04 -5.22
CA ARG A 6 17.87 -1.36 -4.94
C ARG A 6 16.80 -2.37 -4.50
N TYR A 7 15.83 -1.97 -3.68
CA TYR A 7 14.73 -2.82 -3.26
C TYR A 7 13.83 -3.23 -4.45
N VAL A 8 13.51 -2.29 -5.34
CA VAL A 8 12.73 -2.59 -6.57
C VAL A 8 13.47 -3.60 -7.44
N ALA A 9 14.78 -3.41 -7.64
CA ALA A 9 15.59 -4.36 -8.42
C ALA A 9 15.60 -5.76 -7.80
N ALA A 10 15.63 -5.88 -6.48
CA ALA A 10 15.62 -7.16 -5.77
C ALA A 10 14.24 -7.85 -5.75
N SER A 11 13.15 -7.07 -5.74
CA SER A 11 11.78 -7.61 -5.65
C SER A 11 11.20 -8.08 -6.99
N GLY A 12 11.88 -7.79 -8.12
CA GLY A 12 11.37 -8.09 -9.45
C GLY A 12 10.13 -7.27 -9.85
N ALA A 13 9.81 -6.23 -9.09
CA ALA A 13 8.69 -5.35 -9.37
C ALA A 13 8.98 -4.50 -10.62
N SER A 14 8.06 -4.53 -11.59
CA SER A 14 8.19 -3.72 -12.79
C SER A 14 7.80 -2.26 -12.51
N SER A 15 8.69 -1.33 -12.84
CA SER A 15 8.55 0.10 -12.53
C SER A 15 7.44 0.81 -13.32
N ASP A 16 6.91 0.18 -14.36
CA ASP A 16 5.77 0.69 -15.15
C ASP A 16 4.43 0.60 -14.41
N ARG A 17 4.34 -0.26 -13.38
CA ARG A 17 3.12 -0.49 -12.59
C ARG A 17 3.32 -0.26 -11.10
N TRP A 18 4.54 -0.43 -10.61
CA TRP A 18 4.87 -0.27 -9.20
C TRP A 18 5.72 0.98 -8.99
N ILE A 19 5.11 1.96 -8.32
CA ILE A 19 5.77 3.20 -7.92
C ILE A 19 6.06 3.11 -6.43
N PHE A 20 7.33 3.17 -6.07
CA PHE A 20 7.76 3.18 -4.68
C PHE A 20 8.00 4.61 -4.24
N LEU A 21 7.34 5.01 -3.15
CA LEU A 21 7.32 6.39 -2.66
C LEU A 21 8.08 6.48 -1.33
N THR A 22 8.68 7.64 -1.09
CA THR A 22 9.32 8.03 0.17
C THR A 22 9.28 9.55 0.27
N GLY A 23 9.62 10.10 1.42
CA GLY A 23 9.58 11.52 1.74
C GLY A 23 9.88 11.76 3.22
N GLU A 24 9.56 12.96 3.69
CA GLU A 24 9.67 13.33 5.11
C GLU A 24 8.81 12.40 5.98
N GLU A 25 9.33 12.03 7.14
CA GLU A 25 8.71 11.06 8.04
C GLU A 25 7.29 11.49 8.45
N GLU A 26 7.11 12.75 8.84
CA GLU A 26 5.80 13.26 9.25
C GLU A 26 4.80 13.27 8.09
N ALA A 27 5.28 13.46 6.85
CA ALA A 27 4.41 13.41 5.67
C ALA A 27 3.94 11.98 5.39
N ILE A 28 4.83 10.99 5.56
CA ILE A 28 4.49 9.57 5.44
C ILE A 28 3.52 9.16 6.56
N GLN A 29 3.79 9.57 7.80
CA GLN A 29 2.93 9.24 8.95
C GLN A 29 1.51 9.78 8.77
N ARG A 30 1.35 11.07 8.40
CA ARG A 30 0.04 11.65 8.09
C ARG A 30 -0.64 10.94 6.92
N LEU A 31 0.10 10.63 5.85
CA LEU A 31 -0.47 9.92 4.71
C LEU A 31 -1.03 8.55 5.13
N CYS A 32 -0.28 7.80 5.93
CA CYS A 32 -0.71 6.49 6.41
C CYS A 32 -1.89 6.57 7.38
N GLN A 33 -1.82 7.42 8.41
CA GLN A 33 -2.84 7.48 9.46
C GLN A 33 -4.08 8.28 9.05
N ASP A 34 -3.91 9.47 8.48
CA ASP A 34 -5.02 10.36 8.14
C ASP A 34 -5.57 10.08 6.74
N GLY A 35 -4.69 9.75 5.79
CA GLY A 35 -5.07 9.49 4.40
C GLY A 35 -5.60 8.08 4.18
N PHE A 36 -4.84 7.08 4.61
CA PHE A 36 -5.17 5.67 4.41
C PHE A 36 -5.78 4.99 5.64
N HIS A 37 -5.88 5.66 6.79
CA HIS A 37 -6.41 5.07 8.03
C HIS A 37 -5.71 3.76 8.42
N LEU A 38 -4.40 3.69 8.19
CA LEU A 38 -3.55 2.56 8.53
C LEU A 38 -2.73 2.90 9.78
N ALA A 39 -2.59 1.90 10.65
CA ALA A 39 -1.70 2.01 11.79
C ALA A 39 -0.22 2.10 11.32
N MET A 40 0.49 3.05 11.92
CA MET A 40 1.93 3.25 11.77
C MET A 40 2.47 3.77 13.10
N GLY A 41 3.55 3.20 13.61
CA GLY A 41 4.18 3.67 14.85
C GLY A 41 5.49 2.99 15.17
N GLU A 42 6.25 3.57 16.09
CA GLU A 42 7.60 3.12 16.50
C GLU A 42 7.58 1.98 17.55
N GLU A 43 6.42 1.40 17.82
CA GLU A 43 6.26 0.29 18.79
C GLU A 43 6.68 -1.07 18.21
N GLY A 44 7.59 -1.07 17.24
CA GLY A 44 8.06 -2.26 16.56
C GLY A 44 9.08 -3.08 17.38
N SER A 45 9.62 -4.13 16.76
CA SER A 45 10.71 -4.92 17.36
C SER A 45 12.07 -4.26 17.07
N PRO A 46 13.18 -4.65 17.75
CA PRO A 46 14.51 -4.16 17.40
C PRO A 46 14.93 -4.44 15.95
N GLU A 47 14.35 -5.47 15.33
CA GLU A 47 14.61 -5.89 13.95
C GLU A 47 13.69 -5.15 12.95
N GLU A 48 12.45 -4.85 13.37
CA GLU A 48 11.47 -4.07 12.62
C GLU A 48 10.91 -2.96 13.52
N PRO A 49 11.64 -1.84 13.68
CA PRO A 49 11.32 -0.81 14.66
C PRO A 49 10.02 -0.04 14.36
N ILE A 50 9.49 -0.17 13.13
CA ILE A 50 8.28 0.49 12.70
C ILE A 50 7.19 -0.56 12.47
N THR A 51 6.19 -0.54 13.34
CA THR A 51 4.93 -1.25 13.13
C THR A 51 4.20 -0.61 11.95
N HIS A 52 3.90 -1.40 10.93
CA HIS A 52 3.19 -0.96 9.73
C HIS A 52 2.09 -1.97 9.34
N SER A 53 1.06 -1.50 8.65
CA SER A 53 0.01 -2.38 8.14
C SER A 53 0.49 -3.16 6.92
N SER A 54 0.20 -4.47 6.88
CA SER A 54 0.39 -5.34 5.72
C SER A 54 -0.79 -5.30 4.72
N ARG A 55 -1.79 -4.44 4.93
CA ARG A 55 -2.99 -4.40 4.09
C ARG A 55 -2.72 -3.70 2.76
N LEU A 56 -3.32 -4.23 1.70
CA LEU A 56 -3.48 -3.52 0.42
C LEU A 56 -4.74 -2.66 0.47
N VAL A 57 -4.65 -1.44 -0.06
CA VAL A 57 -5.77 -0.50 -0.14
C VAL A 57 -6.15 -0.27 -1.59
N LEU A 58 -7.43 -0.48 -1.93
CA LEU A 58 -7.96 -0.18 -3.26
C LEU A 58 -8.51 1.24 -3.27
N VAL A 59 -7.92 2.10 -4.09
CA VAL A 59 -8.36 3.49 -4.31
C VAL A 59 -8.87 3.63 -5.73
N ASP A 60 -10.01 4.30 -5.92
CA ASP A 60 -10.56 4.56 -7.26
C ASP A 60 -10.01 5.85 -7.90
N ARG A 61 -10.49 6.17 -9.11
CA ARG A 61 -10.04 7.35 -9.88
C ARG A 61 -10.42 8.69 -9.23
N GLY A 62 -11.41 8.71 -8.35
CA GLY A 62 -11.80 9.87 -7.58
C GLY A 62 -10.96 10.06 -6.31
N GLY A 63 -9.99 9.17 -6.05
CA GLY A 63 -9.20 9.18 -4.82
C GLY A 63 -9.94 8.60 -3.62
N ILE A 64 -11.04 7.87 -3.83
CA ILE A 64 -11.84 7.30 -2.75
C ILE A 64 -11.38 5.87 -2.45
N ILE A 65 -11.19 5.57 -1.17
CA ILE A 65 -10.88 4.22 -0.70
C ILE A 65 -12.13 3.34 -0.84
N ARG A 66 -11.98 2.23 -1.55
CA ARG A 66 -13.05 1.26 -1.82
C ARG A 66 -12.95 -0.01 -0.99
N GLY A 67 -11.77 -0.28 -0.41
CA GLY A 67 -11.59 -1.43 0.46
C GLY A 67 -10.16 -1.62 0.94
N TYR A 68 -10.04 -2.42 2.01
CA TYR A 68 -8.79 -2.88 2.60
C TYR A 68 -8.74 -4.39 2.53
N TYR A 69 -7.58 -4.94 2.18
CA TYR A 69 -7.41 -6.36 1.91
C TYR A 69 -6.13 -6.86 2.58
N ASP A 70 -6.22 -7.95 3.34
CA ASP A 70 -5.04 -8.57 3.93
C ASP A 70 -4.19 -9.21 2.81
N ALA A 71 -2.93 -8.81 2.69
CA ALA A 71 -2.02 -9.34 1.67
C ALA A 71 -1.63 -10.80 1.93
N ALA A 72 -1.77 -11.30 3.15
CA ALA A 72 -1.48 -12.69 3.51
C ALA A 72 -2.67 -13.64 3.27
N ASP A 73 -3.88 -13.12 3.04
CA ASP A 73 -5.08 -13.92 2.76
C ASP A 73 -5.37 -14.02 1.25
N ALA A 74 -5.20 -15.23 0.70
CA ALA A 74 -5.48 -15.51 -0.71
C ALA A 74 -6.93 -15.21 -1.12
N ARG A 75 -7.91 -15.33 -0.20
CA ARG A 75 -9.31 -14.97 -0.47
C ARG A 75 -9.46 -13.46 -0.59
N ALA A 76 -8.82 -12.70 0.31
CA ALA A 76 -8.79 -11.24 0.23
C ALA A 76 -8.15 -10.76 -1.07
N LEU A 77 -7.05 -11.37 -1.53
CA LEU A 77 -6.43 -11.05 -2.82
C LEU A 77 -7.35 -11.35 -4.01
N THR A 78 -8.07 -12.48 -3.96
CA THR A 78 -9.06 -12.83 -4.98
C THR A 78 -10.18 -11.79 -5.05
N GLN A 79 -10.63 -11.31 -3.88
CA GLN A 79 -11.64 -10.26 -3.78
C GLN A 79 -11.13 -8.91 -4.30
N LEU A 80 -9.93 -8.48 -3.90
CA LEU A 80 -9.28 -7.26 -4.39
C LEU A 80 -9.27 -7.23 -5.92
N ARG A 81 -8.83 -8.32 -6.56
CA ARG A 81 -8.79 -8.41 -8.03
C ARG A 81 -10.17 -8.23 -8.65
N ARG A 82 -11.20 -8.86 -8.07
CA ARG A 82 -12.59 -8.75 -8.57
C ARG A 82 -13.13 -7.34 -8.43
N ASP A 83 -12.87 -6.68 -7.31
CA ASP A 83 -13.37 -5.35 -7.01
C ASP A 83 -12.68 -4.31 -7.90
N ALA A 84 -11.35 -4.43 -8.09
CA ALA A 84 -10.61 -3.60 -9.05
C ALA A 84 -11.14 -3.74 -10.49
N GLN A 85 -11.42 -4.97 -10.95
CA GLN A 85 -12.02 -5.20 -12.27
C GLN A 85 -13.41 -4.58 -12.40
N ARG A 86 -14.20 -4.52 -11.32
CA ARG A 86 -15.50 -3.87 -11.32
C ARG A 86 -15.37 -2.36 -11.50
N LEU A 87 -14.43 -1.73 -10.81
CA LEU A 87 -14.16 -0.28 -10.94
C LEU A 87 -13.68 0.09 -12.35
N LEU A 88 -12.93 -0.79 -13.02
CA LEU A 88 -12.52 -0.56 -14.40
C LEU A 88 -13.69 -0.59 -15.40
N ARG A 89 -14.70 -1.43 -15.17
CA ARG A 89 -15.90 -1.52 -16.03
C ARG A 89 -16.93 -0.44 -15.73
N HIS A 90 -17.01 -0.02 -14.48
CA HIS A 90 -17.94 1.01 -14.01
C HIS A 90 -17.17 2.00 -13.14
N PRO A 91 -16.48 2.97 -13.77
CA PRO A 91 -15.87 4.07 -13.04
C PRO A 91 -16.98 4.77 -12.25
N ALA A 92 -16.77 4.94 -10.95
CA ALA A 92 -17.67 5.71 -10.10
C ALA A 92 -17.66 7.18 -10.47
#